data_AF-A0A2E3UVB4-F1
#
_entry.id   AF-A0A2E3UVB4-F1
#
_cell.length_a   1.000
_cell.length_b   1.000
_cell.length_c   1.000
_cell.angle_alpha   90.00
_cell.angle_beta   90.00
_cell.angle_gamma   90.00
#
_symmetry.space_group_name_H-M   'P 1'
#
loop_
_entity.id
_entity.type
_entity.pdbx_description
1 polymer ?
#
loop_
_entity_poly.entity_id
_entity_poly.type
_entity_poly.pdbx_seq_one_letter_code
_entity_poly.pdbx_strand_id
1 'polypeptide(L)'
;MKKYCSIFIFFTLIFCTINLESKEKKVFPIDVRSLEDQLWSEEKNTLNELEEKMISKIIDDPFSEKTHYILSLLYYRLFEKSNFEMYYLAKAEQLAIQLINLNRTNDLNFFPLAYIYFKTDNIESFNKVIYEMKQYSLHQSWRTDLLYMMQSYIKDEKLIFEHKIKKLLNVNKDYNDIFYKKIEKLMASKLEDFEIIALLESLDKGKRNSFLANILAKKYFQQKKYIESYKLYKQLIKTKNKDKISIVISTIEILYKHMNKPREALSIISKEKILSQSLSKEQLKKINFHIGSILLSLEKTNLAENFFMSSIKHSNDKENTVNDIYKTYKNLNKRNFALPLLKRVHNEEPGIHNSYKIQGDILSKVNREYHKAIKAYLNALLLNQKNPSLYKDLAFSYYKLSQFRKSLKSYDIALELESKNSIVLYNKACIHSLLGEKEESLFFLSEAISLDDQLRFKAQNESDFSLIKKDKSFLNLIYKTY
;
A
#
# COMPACT_ATOMS: atom_id res chain seq x y z
N MET A 1 12.15 -16.48 42.20
CA MET A 1 11.19 -17.48 42.70
C MET A 1 10.83 -17.41 44.19
N LYS A 2 11.32 -16.46 45.02
CA LYS A 2 10.87 -16.30 46.42
C LYS A 2 10.04 -15.03 46.73
N LYS A 3 9.68 -14.22 45.72
CA LYS A 3 8.77 -13.06 45.85
C LYS A 3 7.39 -13.24 45.18
N TYR A 4 7.13 -14.39 44.56
CA TYR A 4 5.87 -14.66 43.83
C TYR A 4 4.98 -15.72 44.50
N CYS A 5 5.38 -16.27 45.65
CA CYS A 5 4.56 -17.23 46.41
C CYS A 5 3.70 -16.59 47.52
N SER A 6 3.80 -15.29 47.76
CA SER A 6 3.03 -14.61 48.82
C SER A 6 1.69 -14.03 48.37
N ILE A 7 1.43 -13.93 47.06
CA ILE A 7 0.15 -13.43 46.53
C ILE A 7 -0.87 -14.57 46.35
N PHE A 8 -0.41 -15.80 46.13
CA PHE A 8 -1.28 -16.94 45.88
C PHE A 8 -1.94 -17.52 47.14
N ILE A 9 -1.35 -17.30 48.32
CA ILE A 9 -1.90 -17.74 49.62
C ILE A 9 -2.84 -16.68 50.23
N PHE A 10 -2.84 -15.45 49.70
CA PHE A 10 -3.74 -14.39 50.17
C PHE A 10 -5.16 -14.49 49.56
N PHE A 11 -5.31 -15.16 48.41
CA PHE A 11 -6.59 -15.29 47.71
C PHE A 11 -7.53 -16.38 48.28
N THR A 12 -7.03 -17.31 49.08
CA THR A 12 -7.85 -18.35 49.73
C THR A 12 -8.34 -17.99 51.14
N LEU A 13 -7.77 -16.95 51.77
CA LEU A 13 -8.11 -16.56 53.15
C LEU A 13 -9.04 -15.34 53.27
N ILE A 14 -9.26 -14.58 52.19
CA ILE A 14 -10.23 -13.47 52.17
C ILE A 14 -11.68 -13.96 51.97
N PHE A 15 -11.89 -15.27 51.75
CA PHE A 15 -13.23 -15.84 51.56
C PHE A 15 -14.01 -16.18 52.85
N CYS A 16 -13.45 -15.93 54.05
CA CYS A 16 -14.14 -16.30 55.30
C CYS A 16 -14.42 -15.19 56.32
N THR A 17 -13.97 -13.93 56.15
CA THR A 17 -14.28 -12.90 57.17
C THR A 17 -14.35 -11.48 56.60
N ILE A 18 -15.30 -11.19 55.72
CA ILE A 18 -15.82 -9.80 55.61
C ILE A 18 -17.32 -9.88 55.44
N ASN A 19 -18.00 -9.97 56.59
CA ASN A 19 -19.40 -9.63 56.73
C ASN A 19 -19.44 -8.12 57.05
N LEU A 20 -20.19 -7.38 56.25
CA LEU A 20 -20.83 -6.08 56.55
C LEU A 20 -19.96 -4.97 57.19
N GLU A 21 -19.47 -4.06 56.36
CA GLU A 21 -19.57 -2.63 56.66
C GLU A 21 -19.70 -1.84 55.35
N SER A 22 -20.92 -1.38 55.08
CA SER A 22 -21.29 -0.52 53.97
C SER A 22 -20.62 0.85 54.13
N LYS A 23 -19.42 1.01 53.56
CA LYS A 23 -18.97 2.33 53.12
C LYS A 23 -19.31 2.42 51.64
N GLU A 24 -20.27 3.27 51.30
CA GLU A 24 -20.48 3.76 49.94
C GLU A 24 -19.20 4.45 49.44
N LYS A 25 -18.23 3.64 49.00
CA LYS A 25 -17.07 4.11 48.28
C LYS A 25 -17.56 4.46 46.89
N LYS A 26 -17.41 5.74 46.51
CA LYS A 26 -17.75 6.25 45.18
C LYS A 26 -17.04 5.41 44.10
N VAL A 27 -17.74 4.43 43.55
CA VAL A 27 -17.32 3.67 42.38
C VAL A 27 -17.42 4.64 41.20
N PHE A 28 -16.28 5.15 40.73
CA PHE A 28 -16.26 5.99 39.54
C PHE A 28 -16.75 5.18 38.34
N PRO A 29 -17.74 5.68 37.56
CA PRO A 29 -18.33 4.91 36.48
C PRO A 29 -17.28 4.56 35.42
N ILE A 30 -17.13 3.26 35.14
CA ILE A 30 -16.31 2.79 34.03
C ILE A 30 -17.10 3.04 32.74
N ASP A 31 -16.60 3.96 31.92
CA ASP A 31 -17.03 4.15 30.54
C ASP A 31 -16.34 3.11 29.65
N VAL A 32 -17.00 1.96 29.49
CA VAL A 32 -16.52 0.84 28.66
C VAL A 32 -16.20 1.30 27.25
N ARG A 33 -16.97 2.24 26.70
CA ARG A 33 -16.81 2.68 25.33
C ARG A 33 -15.54 3.49 25.13
N SER A 34 -15.29 4.47 25.99
CA SER A 34 -14.04 5.24 25.97
C SER A 34 -12.81 4.33 26.15
N LEU A 35 -12.91 3.31 27.01
CA LEU A 35 -11.81 2.36 27.22
C LEU A 35 -11.64 1.40 26.04
N GLU A 36 -12.70 0.94 25.37
CA GLU A 36 -12.59 0.22 24.11
C GLU A 36 -11.90 1.05 23.05
N ASP A 37 -12.21 2.34 22.98
CA ASP A 37 -11.61 3.26 22.04
C ASP A 37 -10.10 3.41 22.29
N GLN A 38 -9.68 3.58 23.55
CA GLN A 38 -8.28 3.58 23.96
C GLN A 38 -7.60 2.26 23.66
N LEU A 39 -8.23 1.14 24.05
CA LEU A 39 -7.77 -0.21 23.76
C LEU A 39 -7.45 -0.33 22.29
N TRP A 40 -8.34 0.07 21.40
CA TRP A 40 -8.18 -0.21 19.98
C TRP A 40 -7.29 0.80 19.24
N SER A 41 -7.13 2.03 19.75
CA SER A 41 -6.44 3.13 19.04
C SER A 41 -4.97 3.37 19.37
N GLU A 42 -4.44 2.84 20.48
CA GLU A 42 -3.15 3.32 21.01
C GLU A 42 -1.94 2.34 20.91
N GLU A 43 -0.73 2.90 21.13
CA GLU A 43 0.60 2.26 21.07
C GLU A 43 0.87 1.30 22.24
N LYS A 44 2.04 0.64 22.31
CA LYS A 44 2.30 -0.42 23.32
C LYS A 44 2.42 0.13 24.75
N ASN A 45 3.03 1.30 24.92
CA ASN A 45 3.30 1.86 26.24
C ASN A 45 2.02 2.26 27.00
N THR A 46 1.01 2.75 26.29
CA THR A 46 -0.27 3.12 26.91
C THR A 46 -1.13 1.92 27.29
N LEU A 47 -0.91 0.75 26.67
CA LEU A 47 -1.58 -0.49 27.08
C LEU A 47 -1.12 -0.96 28.46
N ASN A 48 0.17 -0.75 28.80
CA ASN A 48 0.69 -1.09 30.13
C ASN A 48 0.11 -0.15 31.20
N GLU A 49 0.01 1.15 30.92
CA GLU A 49 -0.65 2.11 31.84
C GLU A 49 -2.14 1.77 32.04
N LEU A 50 -2.82 1.37 30.96
CA LEU A 50 -4.20 0.91 31.03
C LEU A 50 -4.32 -0.40 31.84
N GLU A 51 -3.36 -1.31 31.71
CA GLU A 51 -3.30 -2.56 32.49
C GLU A 51 -3.22 -2.25 33.99
N GLU A 52 -2.27 -1.41 34.41
CA GLU A 52 -2.11 -1.01 35.81
C GLU A 52 -3.39 -0.37 36.37
N LYS A 53 -4.00 0.52 35.60
CA LYS A 53 -5.25 1.21 35.97
C LYS A 53 -6.43 0.24 36.10
N MET A 54 -6.50 -0.79 35.27
CA MET A 54 -7.60 -1.75 35.33
C MET A 54 -7.37 -2.83 36.39
N ILE A 55 -6.12 -3.18 36.68
CA ILE A 55 -5.76 -4.06 37.80
C ILE A 55 -6.09 -3.40 39.15
N SER A 56 -5.81 -2.11 39.35
CA SER A 56 -6.23 -1.46 40.60
C SER A 56 -7.75 -1.51 40.80
N LYS A 57 -8.52 -1.33 39.72
CA LYS A 57 -9.98 -1.45 39.74
C LYS A 57 -10.50 -2.86 40.00
N ILE A 58 -9.83 -3.90 39.51
CA ILE A 58 -10.26 -5.29 39.78
C ILE A 58 -9.94 -5.71 41.22
N ILE A 59 -8.92 -5.11 41.84
CA ILE A 59 -8.61 -5.29 43.26
C ILE A 59 -9.68 -4.61 44.12
N ASP A 60 -10.11 -3.40 43.73
CA ASP A 60 -11.15 -2.66 44.44
C ASP A 60 -12.56 -3.29 44.28
N ASP A 61 -12.87 -3.85 43.11
CA ASP A 61 -14.13 -4.54 42.81
C ASP A 61 -13.87 -5.83 41.99
N PRO A 62 -13.66 -6.97 42.68
CA PRO A 62 -13.39 -8.26 42.04
C PRO A 62 -14.57 -8.85 41.26
N PHE A 63 -15.77 -8.26 41.34
CA PHE A 63 -16.96 -8.75 40.63
C PHE A 63 -17.38 -7.80 39.49
N SER A 64 -16.55 -6.80 39.18
CA SER A 64 -16.84 -5.81 38.16
C SER A 64 -16.84 -6.43 36.74
N GLU A 65 -18.03 -6.62 36.16
CA GLU A 65 -18.19 -7.13 34.78
C GLU A 65 -17.40 -6.27 33.77
N LYS A 66 -17.48 -4.94 33.91
CA LYS A 66 -16.80 -3.99 33.01
C LYS A 66 -15.28 -4.11 33.07
N THR A 67 -14.72 -4.37 34.25
CA THR A 67 -13.27 -4.51 34.43
C THR A 67 -12.76 -5.81 33.81
N HIS A 68 -13.45 -6.94 34.05
CA HIS A 68 -13.12 -8.21 33.43
C HIS A 68 -13.20 -8.13 31.90
N TYR A 69 -14.22 -7.46 31.38
CA TYR A 69 -14.41 -7.22 29.95
C TYR A 69 -13.22 -6.49 29.32
N ILE A 70 -12.84 -5.35 29.89
CA ILE A 70 -11.72 -4.53 29.38
C ILE A 70 -10.39 -5.26 29.53
N LEU A 71 -10.12 -5.90 30.68
CA LEU A 71 -8.87 -6.64 30.90
C LEU A 71 -8.74 -7.84 29.97
N SER A 72 -9.83 -8.59 29.72
CA SER A 72 -9.80 -9.70 28.76
C SER A 72 -9.38 -9.23 27.36
N LEU A 73 -10.02 -8.17 26.85
CA LEU A 73 -9.67 -7.60 25.55
C LEU A 73 -8.26 -6.97 25.52
N LEU A 74 -7.83 -6.37 26.64
CA LEU A 74 -6.48 -5.81 26.79
C LEU A 74 -5.42 -6.89 26.66
N TYR A 75 -5.56 -7.99 27.40
CA TYR A 75 -4.61 -9.10 27.35
C TYR A 75 -4.59 -9.77 25.99
N TYR A 76 -5.76 -9.93 25.35
CA TYR A 76 -5.79 -10.42 23.97
C TYR A 76 -5.05 -9.46 23.01
N ARG A 77 -5.19 -8.14 23.17
CA ARG A 77 -4.45 -7.16 22.36
C ARG A 77 -2.95 -7.18 22.63
N LEU A 78 -2.54 -7.38 23.88
CA LEU A 78 -1.12 -7.57 24.22
C LEU A 78 -0.58 -8.82 23.51
N PHE A 79 -1.32 -9.93 23.54
CA PHE A 79 -1.01 -11.13 22.77
C PHE A 79 -0.86 -10.83 21.26
N GLU A 80 -1.77 -10.08 20.62
CA GLU A 80 -1.64 -9.70 19.19
C GLU A 80 -0.37 -8.88 18.88
N LYS A 81 0.21 -8.18 19.87
CA LYS A 81 1.48 -7.45 19.73
C LYS A 81 2.70 -8.33 20.04
N SER A 82 2.54 -9.40 20.80
CA SER A 82 3.60 -10.31 21.24
C SER A 82 3.15 -11.76 21.16
N ASN A 83 2.95 -12.25 19.93
CA ASN A 83 2.38 -13.57 19.62
C ASN A 83 3.15 -14.77 20.21
N PHE A 84 4.32 -14.57 20.82
CA PHE A 84 5.10 -15.61 21.48
C PHE A 84 4.77 -15.78 22.98
N GLU A 85 4.03 -14.84 23.58
CA GLU A 85 3.71 -14.83 25.00
C GLU A 85 2.29 -15.39 25.25
N MET A 86 2.16 -16.72 25.22
CA MET A 86 0.88 -17.43 25.43
C MET A 86 0.21 -17.14 26.78
N TYR A 87 0.98 -16.65 27.77
CA TYR A 87 0.46 -16.17 29.04
C TYR A 87 -0.65 -15.13 28.87
N TYR A 88 -0.48 -14.18 27.93
CA TYR A 88 -1.49 -13.15 27.70
C TYR A 88 -2.78 -13.73 27.13
N LEU A 89 -2.69 -14.69 26.21
CA LEU A 89 -3.86 -15.35 25.65
C LEU A 89 -4.61 -16.14 26.73
N ALA A 90 -3.90 -16.93 27.54
CA ALA A 90 -4.49 -17.68 28.64
C ALA A 90 -5.20 -16.78 29.66
N LYS A 91 -4.59 -15.65 30.01
CA LYS A 91 -5.18 -14.67 30.93
C LYS A 91 -6.41 -13.99 30.33
N ALA A 92 -6.37 -13.65 29.04
CA ALA A 92 -7.51 -13.08 28.33
C ALA A 92 -8.72 -14.03 28.34
N GLU A 93 -8.48 -15.30 28.07
CA GLU A 93 -9.50 -16.35 28.06
C GLU A 93 -10.08 -16.59 29.46
N GLN A 94 -9.22 -16.72 30.48
CA GLN A 94 -9.65 -16.91 31.86
C GLN A 94 -10.56 -15.79 32.36
N LEU A 95 -10.19 -14.54 32.09
CA LEU A 95 -11.00 -13.37 32.46
C LEU A 95 -12.34 -13.33 31.70
N ALA A 96 -12.36 -13.78 30.45
CA ALA A 96 -13.60 -13.85 29.67
C ALA A 96 -14.56 -14.94 30.20
N ILE A 97 -14.02 -16.09 30.60
CA ILE A 97 -14.81 -17.16 31.24
C ILE A 97 -15.36 -16.69 32.58
N GLN A 98 -14.54 -16.02 33.39
CA GLN A 98 -14.98 -15.42 34.65
C GLN A 98 -16.11 -14.41 34.42
N LEU A 99 -15.97 -13.55 33.41
CA LEU A 99 -16.98 -12.57 33.04
C LEU A 99 -18.35 -13.20 32.72
N ILE A 100 -18.39 -14.29 31.94
CA ILE A 100 -19.63 -15.02 31.66
C ILE A 100 -20.23 -15.58 32.95
N ASN A 101 -19.40 -16.13 33.84
CA ASN A 101 -19.86 -16.70 35.10
C ASN A 101 -20.39 -15.65 36.10
N LEU A 102 -19.90 -14.41 36.05
CA LEU A 102 -20.41 -13.32 36.87
C LEU A 102 -21.87 -13.00 36.53
N ASN A 103 -22.20 -12.94 35.23
CA ASN A 103 -23.56 -12.64 34.79
C ASN A 103 -23.81 -13.18 33.37
N ARG A 104 -24.65 -14.22 33.27
CA ARG A 104 -25.01 -14.88 32.01
C ARG A 104 -26.15 -14.21 31.25
N THR A 105 -26.78 -13.18 31.81
CA THR A 105 -27.89 -12.46 31.18
C THR A 105 -27.46 -11.17 30.47
N ASN A 106 -26.18 -10.80 30.59
CA ASN A 106 -25.60 -9.65 29.92
C ASN A 106 -24.86 -10.07 28.65
N ASP A 107 -25.28 -9.55 27.50
CA ASP A 107 -24.76 -9.96 26.19
C ASP A 107 -23.31 -9.50 25.96
N LEU A 108 -22.88 -8.44 26.65
CA LEU A 108 -21.50 -7.96 26.69
C LEU A 108 -20.52 -9.04 27.16
N ASN A 109 -20.95 -9.95 28.02
CA ASN A 109 -20.07 -10.86 28.74
C ASN A 109 -19.55 -12.01 27.87
N PHE A 110 -20.32 -12.41 26.86
CA PHE A 110 -19.93 -13.46 25.91
C PHE A 110 -18.95 -12.96 24.84
N PHE A 111 -18.89 -11.64 24.62
CA PHE A 111 -18.14 -11.06 23.51
C PHE A 111 -16.64 -11.33 23.54
N PRO A 112 -15.90 -11.09 24.65
CA PRO A 112 -14.45 -11.29 24.65
C PRO A 112 -14.05 -12.73 24.34
N LEU A 113 -14.73 -13.71 24.94
CA LEU A 113 -14.42 -15.12 24.76
C LEU A 113 -14.66 -15.57 23.31
N ALA A 114 -15.82 -15.23 22.76
CA ALA A 114 -16.13 -15.52 21.36
C ALA A 114 -15.16 -14.79 20.41
N TYR A 115 -14.83 -13.53 20.69
CA TYR A 115 -13.88 -12.77 19.87
C TYR A 115 -12.49 -13.41 19.85
N ILE A 116 -11.98 -13.85 21.00
CA ILE A 116 -10.70 -14.55 21.11
C ILE A 116 -10.72 -15.82 20.27
N TYR A 117 -11.72 -16.69 20.44
CA TYR A 117 -11.81 -17.95 19.70
C TYR A 117 -11.91 -17.77 18.20
N PHE A 118 -12.69 -16.78 17.73
CA PHE A 118 -12.74 -16.46 16.31
C PHE A 118 -11.35 -16.06 15.78
N LYS A 119 -10.61 -15.26 16.54
CA LYS A 119 -9.34 -14.70 16.10
C LYS A 119 -8.18 -15.69 16.17
N THR A 120 -8.26 -16.67 17.06
CA THR A 120 -7.31 -17.79 17.14
C THR A 120 -7.71 -18.98 16.27
N ASP A 121 -8.70 -18.81 15.39
CA ASP A 121 -9.23 -19.85 14.50
C ASP A 121 -9.78 -21.09 15.24
N ASN A 122 -10.21 -20.92 16.49
CA ASN A 122 -10.86 -21.98 17.28
C ASN A 122 -12.38 -21.97 17.04
N ILE A 123 -12.78 -22.41 15.85
CA ILE A 123 -14.16 -22.35 15.36
C ILE A 123 -15.13 -23.19 16.22
N GLU A 124 -14.68 -24.33 16.74
CA GLU A 124 -15.52 -25.19 17.57
C GLU A 124 -15.90 -24.49 18.87
N SER A 125 -14.91 -23.96 19.60
CA SER A 125 -15.14 -23.22 20.83
C SER A 125 -15.93 -21.94 20.60
N PHE A 126 -15.67 -21.23 19.49
CA PHE A 126 -16.50 -20.09 19.08
C PHE A 126 -17.98 -20.47 18.99
N ASN A 127 -18.30 -21.55 18.27
CA ASN A 127 -19.69 -21.97 18.09
C ASN A 127 -20.34 -22.43 19.41
N LYS A 128 -19.59 -23.05 20.33
CA LYS A 128 -20.07 -23.39 21.68
C LYS A 128 -20.48 -22.14 22.46
N VAL A 129 -19.65 -21.09 22.46
CA VAL A 129 -19.98 -19.82 23.13
C VAL A 129 -21.24 -19.19 22.52
N ILE A 130 -21.38 -19.19 21.19
CA ILE A 130 -22.58 -18.67 20.53
C ILE A 130 -23.82 -19.50 20.87
N TYR A 131 -23.70 -20.82 20.96
CA TYR A 131 -24.79 -21.70 21.36
C TYR A 131 -25.24 -21.43 22.80
N GLU A 132 -24.30 -21.29 23.73
CA GLU A 132 -24.59 -20.94 25.12
C GLU A 132 -25.26 -19.57 25.23
N MET A 133 -24.72 -18.56 24.53
CA MET A 133 -25.27 -17.20 24.48
C MET A 133 -26.76 -17.19 24.04
N LYS A 134 -27.14 -18.07 23.10
CA LYS A 134 -28.53 -18.18 22.60
C LYS A 134 -29.51 -18.75 23.62
N GLN A 135 -29.05 -19.44 24.67
CA GLN A 135 -29.93 -20.02 25.69
C GLN A 135 -30.53 -18.96 26.63
N TYR A 136 -29.95 -17.76 26.64
CA TYR A 136 -30.37 -16.66 27.52
C TYR A 136 -31.19 -15.63 26.75
N SER A 137 -32.17 -15.02 27.41
CA SER A 137 -32.97 -13.91 26.88
C SER A 137 -32.18 -12.59 26.97
N LEU A 138 -31.14 -12.48 26.14
CA LEU A 138 -30.20 -11.37 26.16
C LEU A 138 -30.77 -10.10 25.49
N HIS A 139 -30.40 -8.93 26.03
CA HIS A 139 -30.57 -7.67 25.30
C HIS A 139 -29.72 -7.71 24.03
N GLN A 140 -30.29 -7.44 22.86
CA GLN A 140 -29.52 -7.44 21.60
C GLN A 140 -28.70 -6.15 21.46
N SER A 141 -27.40 -6.19 21.75
CA SER A 141 -26.47 -5.11 21.40
C SER A 141 -25.78 -5.35 20.05
N TRP A 142 -25.00 -4.35 19.62
CA TRP A 142 -24.16 -4.47 18.43
C TRP A 142 -23.09 -5.57 18.54
N ARG A 143 -22.66 -5.94 19.75
CA ARG A 143 -21.69 -7.03 19.96
C ARG A 143 -22.30 -8.35 19.57
N THR A 144 -23.55 -8.57 19.98
CA THR A 144 -24.35 -9.72 19.59
C THR A 144 -24.54 -9.79 18.08
N ASP A 145 -24.88 -8.66 17.44
CA ASP A 145 -24.97 -8.60 15.97
C ASP A 145 -23.62 -8.86 15.28
N LEU A 146 -22.50 -8.38 15.83
CA LEU A 146 -21.16 -8.65 15.32
C LEU A 146 -20.81 -10.14 15.42
N LEU A 147 -21.08 -10.78 16.56
CA LEU A 147 -20.83 -12.21 16.75
C LEU A 147 -21.65 -13.07 15.79
N TYR A 148 -22.93 -12.72 15.57
CA TYR A 148 -23.75 -13.43 14.59
C TYR A 148 -23.27 -13.20 13.16
N MET A 149 -22.77 -12.00 12.83
CA MET A 149 -22.11 -11.76 11.55
C MET A 149 -20.88 -12.67 11.41
N MET A 150 -20.01 -12.74 12.42
CA MET A 150 -18.83 -13.61 12.42
C MET A 150 -19.20 -15.10 12.32
N GLN A 151 -20.30 -15.54 12.94
CA GLN A 151 -20.82 -16.89 12.77
C GLN A 151 -21.26 -17.17 11.34
N SER A 152 -22.02 -16.27 10.72
CA SER A 152 -22.41 -16.41 9.31
C SER A 152 -21.23 -16.32 8.35
N TYR A 153 -20.16 -15.62 8.74
CA TYR A 153 -18.88 -15.63 8.03
C TYR A 153 -18.29 -17.04 8.00
N ILE A 154 -18.11 -17.67 9.17
CA ILE A 154 -17.56 -19.03 9.34
C ILE A 154 -18.38 -20.08 8.59
N LYS A 155 -19.72 -20.00 8.67
CA LYS A 155 -20.62 -20.98 8.06
C LYS A 155 -20.77 -20.86 6.54
N ASP A 156 -20.03 -19.95 5.93
CA ASP A 156 -20.14 -19.59 4.51
C ASP A 156 -21.56 -19.13 4.05
N GLU A 157 -22.36 -18.59 4.97
CA GLU A 157 -23.74 -18.14 4.69
C GLU A 157 -23.75 -16.69 4.15
N LYS A 158 -23.43 -16.50 2.87
CA LYS A 158 -23.25 -15.15 2.26
C LYS A 158 -24.44 -14.19 2.46
N LEU A 159 -25.66 -14.61 2.13
CA LEU A 159 -26.85 -13.74 2.23
C LEU A 159 -27.16 -13.33 3.68
N ILE A 160 -26.96 -14.26 4.62
CA ILE A 160 -27.15 -14.00 6.06
C ILE A 160 -26.08 -13.02 6.54
N PHE A 161 -24.83 -13.20 6.10
CA PHE A 161 -23.73 -12.32 6.40
C PHE A 161 -23.97 -10.89 5.92
N GLU A 162 -24.42 -10.70 4.67
CA GLU A 162 -24.79 -9.39 4.13
C GLU A 162 -25.91 -8.71 4.93
N HIS A 163 -26.98 -9.45 5.25
CA HIS A 163 -28.08 -8.95 6.05
C HIS A 163 -27.62 -8.49 7.45
N LYS A 164 -26.77 -9.30 8.11
CA LYS A 164 -26.23 -8.98 9.44
C LYS A 164 -25.30 -7.78 9.41
N ILE A 165 -24.43 -7.65 8.40
CA ILE A 165 -23.59 -6.46 8.23
C ILE A 165 -24.44 -5.23 8.03
N LYS A 166 -25.45 -5.30 7.14
CA LYS A 166 -26.33 -4.15 6.88
C LYS A 166 -27.03 -3.68 8.15
N LYS A 167 -27.53 -4.61 8.97
CA LYS A 167 -28.09 -4.29 10.29
C LYS A 167 -27.05 -3.61 11.19
N LEU A 168 -25.86 -4.19 11.31
CA LEU A 168 -24.77 -3.69 12.16
C LEU A 168 -24.33 -2.26 11.79
N LEU A 169 -24.23 -1.97 10.49
CA LEU A 169 -23.83 -0.66 9.97
C LEU A 169 -24.94 0.40 10.07
N ASN A 170 -26.22 0.01 10.07
CA ASN A 170 -27.36 0.93 10.16
C ASN A 170 -27.70 1.39 11.59
N VAL A 171 -27.24 0.69 12.61
CA VAL A 171 -27.63 0.97 14.01
C VAL A 171 -26.78 2.06 14.65
N ASN A 172 -25.51 2.21 14.25
CA ASN A 172 -24.55 2.98 15.05
C ASN A 172 -23.68 3.92 14.19
N LYS A 173 -23.81 5.23 14.44
CA LYS A 173 -23.03 6.29 13.78
C LYS A 173 -21.63 6.50 14.37
N ASP A 174 -21.42 5.99 15.57
CA ASP A 174 -20.34 6.41 16.45
C ASP A 174 -19.36 5.25 16.78
N TYR A 175 -19.22 4.24 15.91
CA TYR A 175 -18.15 3.27 16.09
C TYR A 175 -16.79 3.90 15.76
N ASN A 176 -15.75 3.46 16.45
CA ASN A 176 -14.39 3.87 16.14
C ASN A 176 -13.88 3.28 14.83
N ASP A 177 -12.98 4.01 14.16
CA ASP A 177 -12.38 3.63 12.87
C ASP A 177 -11.79 2.21 12.87
N ILE A 178 -11.27 1.73 14.01
CA ILE A 178 -10.72 0.37 14.12
C ILE A 178 -11.80 -0.70 13.95
N PHE A 179 -12.99 -0.49 14.48
CA PHE A 179 -14.11 -1.41 14.33
C PHE A 179 -14.50 -1.54 12.85
N TYR A 180 -14.66 -0.42 12.16
CA TYR A 180 -15.00 -0.46 10.75
C TYR A 180 -13.87 -1.03 9.87
N LYS A 181 -12.59 -0.81 10.20
CA LYS A 181 -11.47 -1.46 9.49
C LYS A 181 -11.55 -2.99 9.57
N LYS A 182 -11.94 -3.54 10.72
CA LYS A 182 -12.14 -5.00 10.88
C LYS A 182 -13.31 -5.50 10.02
N ILE A 183 -14.42 -4.78 10.01
CA ILE A 183 -15.58 -5.11 9.16
C ILE A 183 -15.21 -5.00 7.68
N GLU A 184 -14.49 -3.94 7.27
CA GLU A 184 -14.02 -3.75 5.90
C GLU A 184 -13.21 -4.97 5.42
N LYS A 185 -12.29 -5.47 6.25
CA LYS A 185 -11.49 -6.64 5.93
C LYS A 185 -12.34 -7.90 5.76
N LEU A 186 -13.31 -8.13 6.65
CA LEU A 186 -14.23 -9.27 6.55
C LEU A 186 -15.11 -9.18 5.30
N MET A 187 -15.68 -8.00 5.03
CA MET A 187 -16.44 -7.74 3.80
C MET A 187 -15.60 -8.05 2.56
N ALA A 188 -14.39 -7.48 2.47
CA ALA A 188 -13.49 -7.65 1.33
C ALA A 188 -13.02 -9.10 1.12
N SER A 189 -13.12 -9.97 2.14
CA SER A 189 -12.76 -11.39 2.02
C SER A 189 -13.90 -12.28 1.54
N LYS A 190 -15.16 -11.81 1.58
CA LYS A 190 -16.35 -12.64 1.30
C LYS A 190 -17.27 -12.05 0.23
N LEU A 191 -17.16 -10.75 -0.02
CA LEU A 191 -17.98 -10.01 -0.98
C LEU A 191 -17.10 -9.42 -2.07
N GLU A 192 -17.64 -9.41 -3.28
CA GLU A 192 -17.07 -8.72 -4.42
C GLU A 192 -17.24 -7.19 -4.29
N ASP A 193 -16.40 -6.42 -4.97
CA ASP A 193 -16.41 -4.96 -4.87
C ASP A 193 -17.78 -4.34 -5.22
N PHE A 194 -18.50 -4.90 -6.18
CA PHE A 194 -19.83 -4.40 -6.56
C PHE A 194 -20.89 -4.70 -5.49
N GLU A 195 -20.75 -5.79 -4.75
CA GLU A 195 -21.65 -6.17 -3.66
C GLU A 195 -21.42 -5.28 -2.44
N ILE A 196 -20.16 -4.98 -2.13
CA ILE A 196 -19.80 -4.01 -1.08
C ILE A 196 -20.37 -2.64 -1.41
N ILE A 197 -20.27 -2.20 -2.67
CA ILE A 197 -20.86 -0.93 -3.12
C ILE A 197 -22.37 -0.94 -2.91
N ALA A 198 -23.08 -1.96 -3.41
CA ALA A 198 -24.54 -2.07 -3.28
C ALA A 198 -24.97 -2.08 -1.81
N LEU A 199 -24.25 -2.82 -0.95
CA LEU A 199 -24.49 -2.86 0.49
C LEU A 199 -24.34 -1.47 1.12
N LEU A 200 -23.23 -0.77 0.86
CA LEU A 200 -22.95 0.56 1.41
C LEU A 200 -23.88 1.65 0.85
N GLU A 201 -24.31 1.53 -0.41
CA GLU A 201 -25.33 2.38 -1.04
C GLU A 201 -26.70 2.22 -0.40
N SER A 202 -27.05 0.99 0.02
CA SER A 202 -28.33 0.68 0.65
C SER A 202 -28.46 1.15 2.10
N LEU A 203 -27.38 1.69 2.70
CA LEU A 203 -27.40 2.27 4.04
C LEU A 203 -28.05 3.67 4.01
N ASP A 204 -28.75 4.03 5.09
CA ASP A 204 -29.37 5.35 5.22
C ASP A 204 -28.33 6.48 5.00
N LYS A 205 -28.60 7.39 4.06
CA LYS A 205 -27.66 8.48 3.69
C LYS A 205 -27.26 9.35 4.90
N GLY A 206 -28.16 9.54 5.87
CA GLY A 206 -27.89 10.27 7.11
C GLY A 206 -27.11 9.50 8.19
N LYS A 207 -26.82 8.21 7.96
CA LYS A 207 -26.10 7.30 8.87
C LYS A 207 -24.74 6.85 8.33
N ARG A 208 -24.41 7.13 7.07
CA ARG A 208 -23.06 6.88 6.53
C ARG A 208 -22.07 7.85 7.18
N ASN A 209 -21.35 7.36 8.17
CA ASN A 209 -20.30 8.14 8.79
C ASN A 209 -19.10 8.34 7.85
N SER A 210 -18.14 9.16 8.27
CA SER A 210 -16.98 9.53 7.46
C SER A 210 -16.14 8.32 7.01
N PHE A 211 -16.09 7.27 7.85
CA PHE A 211 -15.34 6.05 7.54
C PHE A 211 -16.00 5.25 6.40
N LEU A 212 -17.29 4.93 6.51
CA LEU A 212 -18.01 4.17 5.49
C LEU A 212 -18.07 4.91 4.15
N ALA A 213 -18.19 6.24 4.20
CA ALA A 213 -18.08 7.08 3.01
C ALA A 213 -16.69 7.04 2.38
N ASN A 214 -15.62 6.93 3.17
CA ASN A 214 -14.26 6.74 2.66
C ASN A 214 -14.10 5.38 1.96
N ILE A 215 -14.61 4.30 2.54
CA ILE A 215 -14.59 2.96 1.90
C ILE A 215 -15.31 3.01 0.57
N LEU A 216 -16.53 3.53 0.55
CA LEU A 216 -17.33 3.60 -0.68
C LEU A 216 -16.64 4.44 -1.76
N ALA A 217 -16.03 5.57 -1.38
CA ALA A 217 -15.28 6.40 -2.31
C ALA A 217 -14.07 5.66 -2.91
N LYS A 218 -13.34 4.86 -2.11
CA LYS A 218 -12.26 4.00 -2.59
C LYS A 218 -12.77 2.91 -3.54
N LYS A 219 -13.87 2.25 -3.22
CA LYS A 219 -14.48 1.22 -4.07
C LYS A 219 -14.96 1.78 -5.41
N TYR A 220 -15.59 2.96 -5.41
CA TYR A 220 -15.91 3.66 -6.65
C TYR A 220 -14.67 4.00 -7.48
N PHE A 221 -13.59 4.46 -6.84
CA PHE A 221 -12.34 4.75 -7.54
C PHE A 221 -11.78 3.48 -8.22
N GLN A 222 -11.75 2.35 -7.51
CA GLN A 222 -11.30 1.06 -8.04
C GLN A 222 -12.14 0.59 -9.25
N GLN A 223 -13.45 0.83 -9.22
CA GLN A 223 -14.36 0.55 -10.35
C GLN A 223 -14.36 1.63 -11.45
N LYS A 224 -13.41 2.58 -11.43
CA LYS A 224 -13.33 3.70 -12.38
C LYS A 224 -14.57 4.63 -12.37
N LYS A 225 -15.40 4.58 -11.33
CA LYS A 225 -16.53 5.48 -11.06
C LYS A 225 -16.04 6.77 -10.41
N TYR A 226 -15.25 7.54 -11.17
CA TYR A 226 -14.49 8.67 -10.64
C TYR A 226 -15.36 9.84 -10.16
N ILE A 227 -16.52 10.06 -10.79
CA ILE A 227 -17.41 11.17 -10.47
C ILE A 227 -18.07 10.94 -9.10
N GLU A 228 -18.55 9.73 -8.86
CA GLU A 228 -19.16 9.27 -7.62
C GLU A 228 -18.14 9.28 -6.48
N SER A 229 -16.94 8.77 -6.75
CA SER A 229 -15.80 8.82 -5.82
C SER A 229 -15.45 10.27 -5.44
N TYR A 230 -15.32 11.17 -6.41
CA TYR A 230 -15.03 12.58 -6.18
C TYR A 230 -16.10 13.27 -5.33
N LYS A 231 -17.39 13.03 -5.60
CA LYS A 231 -18.50 13.62 -4.82
C LYS A 231 -18.39 13.25 -3.34
N LEU A 232 -18.10 11.99 -3.03
CA LEU A 232 -17.92 11.52 -1.66
C LEU A 232 -16.66 12.13 -1.01
N TYR A 233 -15.52 12.07 -1.67
CA TYR A 233 -14.30 12.64 -1.10
C TYR A 233 -14.41 14.15 -0.83
N LYS A 234 -15.06 14.89 -1.74
CA LYS A 234 -15.33 16.32 -1.56
C LYS A 234 -16.15 16.63 -0.31
N GLN A 235 -17.11 15.75 0.04
CA GLN A 235 -17.87 15.87 1.29
C GLN A 235 -16.97 15.55 2.50
N LEU A 236 -16.16 14.50 2.41
CA LEU A 236 -15.29 14.06 3.49
C LEU A 236 -14.22 15.08 3.86
N ILE A 237 -13.67 15.83 2.90
CA ILE A 237 -12.67 16.88 3.16
C ILE A 237 -13.18 17.93 4.16
N LYS A 238 -14.49 18.25 4.11
CA LYS A 238 -15.12 19.26 4.98
C LYS A 238 -15.29 18.78 6.43
N THR A 239 -15.16 17.47 6.68
CA THR A 239 -15.33 16.89 8.01
C THR A 239 -14.00 16.82 8.76
N LYS A 240 -14.04 16.82 10.11
CA LYS A 240 -12.85 16.53 10.93
C LYS A 240 -12.54 15.04 10.81
N ASN A 241 -11.70 14.67 9.85
CA ASN A 241 -11.29 13.29 9.60
C ASN A 241 -9.78 13.11 9.86
N LYS A 242 -9.39 12.03 10.57
CA LYS A 242 -7.99 11.69 10.81
C LYS A 242 -7.23 11.37 9.51
N ASP A 243 -7.92 10.83 8.51
CA ASP A 243 -7.35 10.46 7.20
C ASP A 243 -7.42 11.60 6.16
N LYS A 244 -7.63 12.85 6.60
CA LYS A 244 -7.88 14.00 5.71
C LYS A 244 -6.84 14.15 4.60
N ILE A 245 -5.56 13.96 4.90
CA ILE A 245 -4.47 14.06 3.91
C ILE A 245 -4.62 13.01 2.80
N SER A 246 -4.91 11.75 3.16
CA SER A 246 -5.13 10.69 2.19
C SER A 246 -6.33 10.99 1.30
N ILE A 247 -7.42 11.49 1.90
CA ILE A 247 -8.63 11.88 1.18
C ILE A 247 -8.33 12.98 0.17
N VAL A 248 -7.57 14.02 0.57
CA VAL A 248 -7.22 15.08 -0.38
C VAL A 248 -6.35 14.55 -1.50
N ILE A 249 -5.34 13.72 -1.21
CA ILE A 249 -4.48 13.10 -2.24
C ILE A 249 -5.33 12.36 -3.28
N SER A 250 -6.26 11.50 -2.84
CA SER A 250 -7.17 10.79 -3.74
C SER A 250 -8.07 11.75 -4.53
N THR A 251 -8.54 12.84 -3.90
CA THR A 251 -9.39 13.85 -4.54
C THR A 251 -8.65 14.58 -5.67
N ILE A 252 -7.43 15.04 -5.41
CA ILE A 252 -6.64 15.77 -6.41
C ILE A 252 -6.20 14.84 -7.54
N GLU A 253 -5.92 13.58 -7.23
CA GLU A 253 -5.61 12.56 -8.23
C GLU A 253 -6.79 12.36 -9.20
N ILE A 254 -8.00 12.19 -8.68
CA ILE A 254 -9.22 12.08 -9.50
C ILE A 254 -9.39 13.30 -10.40
N LEU A 255 -9.34 14.50 -9.81
CA LEU A 255 -9.55 15.74 -10.56
C LEU A 255 -8.54 15.90 -11.69
N TYR A 256 -7.27 15.68 -11.40
CA TYR A 256 -6.20 15.87 -12.36
C TYR A 256 -6.14 14.76 -13.41
N LYS A 257 -6.04 13.50 -12.99
CA LYS A 257 -5.79 12.37 -13.91
C LYS A 257 -7.03 11.90 -14.66
N HIS A 258 -8.22 12.02 -14.05
CA HIS A 258 -9.43 11.39 -14.58
C HIS A 258 -10.51 12.38 -15.01
N MET A 259 -10.50 13.61 -14.49
CA MET A 259 -11.48 14.64 -14.85
C MET A 259 -10.87 15.80 -15.67
N ASN A 260 -9.55 15.80 -15.89
CA ASN A 260 -8.82 16.87 -16.58
C ASN A 260 -9.08 18.28 -15.98
N LYS A 261 -9.12 18.37 -14.64
CA LYS A 261 -9.33 19.61 -13.87
C LYS A 261 -8.14 19.96 -12.97
N PRO A 262 -6.94 20.21 -13.53
CA PRO A 262 -5.73 20.49 -12.74
C PRO A 262 -5.82 21.76 -11.88
N ARG A 263 -6.52 22.81 -12.35
CA ARG A 263 -6.69 24.06 -11.57
C ARG A 263 -7.56 23.86 -10.33
N GLU A 264 -8.63 23.06 -10.45
CA GLU A 264 -9.49 22.74 -9.31
C GLU A 264 -8.71 21.91 -8.27
N ALA A 265 -7.89 20.96 -8.73
CA ALA A 265 -7.02 20.18 -7.86
C ALA A 265 -6.06 21.07 -7.03
N LEU A 266 -5.39 22.04 -7.65
CA LEU A 266 -4.54 23.00 -6.91
C LEU A 266 -5.34 23.86 -5.92
N SER A 267 -6.57 24.26 -6.28
CA SER A 267 -7.42 25.05 -5.38
C SER A 267 -7.76 24.29 -4.10
N ILE A 268 -7.95 22.96 -4.17
CA ILE A 268 -8.19 22.15 -2.98
C ILE A 268 -6.95 22.15 -2.08
N ILE A 269 -5.75 21.97 -2.66
CA ILE A 269 -4.49 21.92 -1.91
C ILE A 269 -4.25 23.23 -1.14
N SER A 270 -4.50 24.38 -1.78
CA SER A 270 -4.33 25.68 -1.15
C SER A 270 -5.38 25.96 -0.08
N LYS A 271 -6.67 25.67 -0.36
CA LYS A 271 -7.77 25.88 0.59
C LYS A 271 -7.60 25.06 1.87
N GLU A 272 -7.16 23.81 1.74
CA GLU A 272 -6.97 22.91 2.89
C GLU A 272 -5.65 23.13 3.63
N LYS A 273 -4.81 24.07 3.18
CA LYS A 273 -3.51 24.42 3.76
C LYS A 273 -2.65 23.18 4.10
N ILE A 274 -2.64 22.19 3.20
CA ILE A 274 -2.05 20.87 3.49
C ILE A 274 -0.56 20.96 3.79
N LEU A 275 0.15 21.81 3.06
CA LEU A 275 1.59 22.00 3.23
C LEU A 275 1.98 22.70 4.55
N SER A 276 1.02 23.29 5.28
CA SER A 276 1.27 23.87 6.60
C SER A 276 0.95 22.90 7.75
N GLN A 277 0.56 21.66 7.45
CA GLN A 277 0.27 20.63 8.46
C GLN A 277 1.51 19.78 8.73
N SER A 278 1.53 19.09 9.89
CA SER A 278 2.54 18.07 10.17
C SER A 278 2.29 16.84 9.28
N LEU A 279 3.22 16.59 8.36
CA LEU A 279 3.13 15.49 7.41
C LEU A 279 4.25 14.49 7.65
N SER A 280 3.94 13.20 7.64
CA SER A 280 4.95 12.15 7.60
C SER A 280 5.76 12.22 6.29
N LYS A 281 6.96 11.64 6.28
CA LYS A 281 7.82 11.57 5.07
C LYS A 281 7.07 10.99 3.86
N GLU A 282 6.32 9.92 4.07
CA GLU A 282 5.56 9.26 2.98
C GLU A 282 4.39 10.14 2.49
N GLN A 283 3.72 10.87 3.38
CA GLN A 283 2.70 11.84 2.98
C GLN A 283 3.32 13.00 2.19
N LEU A 284 4.48 13.52 2.61
CA LEU A 284 5.23 14.56 1.90
C LEU A 284 5.65 14.09 0.51
N LYS A 285 6.18 12.87 0.40
CA LYS A 285 6.51 12.26 -0.89
C LYS A 285 5.30 12.29 -1.84
N LYS A 286 4.17 11.72 -1.40
CA LYS A 286 2.96 11.59 -2.24
C LYS A 286 2.38 12.94 -2.62
N ILE A 287 2.16 13.84 -1.65
CA ILE A 287 1.53 15.14 -1.94
C ILE A 287 2.40 15.97 -2.89
N ASN A 288 3.71 16.00 -2.66
CA ASN A 288 4.62 16.75 -3.52
C ASN A 288 4.72 16.15 -4.93
N PHE A 289 4.67 14.82 -5.07
CA PHE A 289 4.58 14.16 -6.38
C PHE A 289 3.34 14.60 -7.15
N HIS A 290 2.17 14.59 -6.51
CA HIS A 290 0.92 14.99 -7.16
C HIS A 290 0.90 16.49 -7.50
N ILE A 291 1.38 17.36 -6.59
CA ILE A 291 1.50 18.80 -6.88
C ILE A 291 2.42 19.04 -8.08
N GLY A 292 3.61 18.42 -8.09
CA GLY A 292 4.55 18.51 -9.20
C GLY A 292 3.92 18.07 -10.52
N SER A 293 3.19 16.95 -10.52
CA SER A 293 2.48 16.43 -11.70
C SER A 293 1.42 17.41 -12.23
N ILE A 294 0.63 18.00 -11.32
CA ILE A 294 -0.39 18.99 -11.68
C ILE A 294 0.26 20.26 -12.24
N LEU A 295 1.31 20.78 -11.61
CA LEU A 295 2.03 21.96 -12.09
C LEU A 295 2.68 21.73 -13.45
N LEU A 296 3.24 20.54 -13.67
CA LEU A 296 3.79 20.14 -14.96
C LEU A 296 2.72 20.11 -16.06
N SER A 297 1.52 19.63 -15.75
CA SER A 297 0.38 19.66 -16.69
C SER A 297 -0.06 21.09 -17.04
N LEU A 298 0.11 22.03 -16.11
CA LEU A 298 -0.17 23.46 -16.29
C LEU A 298 1.01 24.24 -16.88
N GLU A 299 2.03 23.56 -17.42
CA GLU A 299 3.23 24.18 -18.01
C GLU A 299 4.10 25.00 -17.04
N LYS A 300 3.87 24.86 -15.73
CA LYS A 300 4.68 25.49 -14.69
C LYS A 300 5.86 24.59 -14.31
N THR A 301 6.72 24.28 -15.29
CA THR A 301 7.83 23.31 -15.16
C THR A 301 8.77 23.65 -14.00
N ASN A 302 9.23 24.89 -13.89
CA ASN A 302 10.18 25.30 -12.85
C ASN A 302 9.61 25.12 -11.43
N LEU A 303 8.30 25.36 -11.26
CA LEU A 303 7.63 25.12 -9.97
C LEU A 303 7.44 23.62 -9.73
N ALA A 304 7.08 22.86 -10.76
CA ALA A 304 6.94 21.41 -10.66
C ALA A 304 8.23 20.74 -10.18
N GLU A 305 9.39 21.21 -10.65
CA GLU A 305 10.70 20.69 -10.25
C GLU A 305 10.94 20.80 -8.74
N ASN A 306 10.55 21.91 -8.10
CA ASN A 306 10.69 22.07 -6.65
C ASN A 306 9.92 21.00 -5.87
N PHE A 307 8.69 20.71 -6.31
CA PHE A 307 7.86 19.70 -5.69
C PHE A 307 8.36 18.28 -6.00
N PHE A 308 8.81 18.01 -7.23
CA PHE A 308 9.42 16.74 -7.56
C PHE A 308 10.70 16.47 -6.76
N MET A 309 11.59 17.46 -6.63
CA MET A 309 12.77 17.35 -5.77
C MET A 309 12.39 17.08 -4.32
N SER A 310 11.41 17.81 -3.77
CA SER A 310 10.91 17.55 -2.43
C SER A 310 10.35 16.13 -2.29
N SER A 311 9.63 15.62 -3.30
CA SER A 311 9.12 14.25 -3.31
C SER A 311 10.25 13.20 -3.25
N ILE A 312 11.32 13.39 -4.04
CA ILE A 312 12.50 12.51 -4.06
C ILE A 312 13.21 12.52 -2.70
N LYS A 313 13.44 13.70 -2.11
CA LYS A 313 14.11 13.84 -0.80
C LYS A 313 13.42 13.08 0.32
N HIS A 314 12.08 13.09 0.32
CA HIS A 314 11.28 12.43 1.36
C HIS A 314 10.97 10.96 1.06
N SER A 315 11.42 10.43 -0.08
CA SER A 315 11.19 9.04 -0.44
C SER A 315 12.24 8.11 0.14
N ASN A 316 11.79 6.98 0.69
CA ASN A 316 12.67 5.87 1.05
C ASN A 316 13.20 5.12 -0.18
N ASP A 317 12.47 5.18 -1.30
CA ASP A 317 12.82 4.55 -2.56
C ASP A 317 12.94 5.62 -3.65
N LYS A 318 14.13 6.24 -3.70
CA LYS A 318 14.43 7.36 -4.60
C LYS A 318 14.47 6.91 -6.06
N GLU A 319 14.97 5.70 -6.32
CA GLU A 319 15.05 5.11 -7.67
C GLU A 319 13.67 5.02 -8.33
N ASN A 320 12.70 4.40 -7.64
CA ASN A 320 11.35 4.28 -8.18
C ASN A 320 10.64 5.64 -8.25
N THR A 321 10.90 6.54 -7.30
CA THR A 321 10.29 7.88 -7.31
C THR A 321 10.75 8.70 -8.52
N VAL A 322 12.04 8.67 -8.86
CA VAL A 322 12.56 9.33 -10.08
C VAL A 322 11.94 8.72 -11.34
N ASN A 323 11.80 7.39 -11.38
CA ASN A 323 11.14 6.71 -12.50
C ASN A 323 9.66 7.12 -12.66
N ASP A 324 8.90 7.20 -11.57
CA ASP A 324 7.50 7.62 -11.57
C ASP A 324 7.34 9.08 -12.05
N ILE A 325 8.24 9.95 -11.60
CA ILE A 325 8.28 11.34 -12.04
C ILE A 325 8.59 11.40 -13.54
N TYR A 326 9.62 10.69 -14.01
CA TYR A 326 9.95 10.66 -15.43
C TYR A 326 8.84 10.06 -16.29
N LYS A 327 8.14 9.03 -15.80
CA LYS A 327 6.93 8.49 -16.45
C LYS A 327 5.85 9.56 -16.61
N THR A 328 5.70 10.45 -15.62
CA THR A 328 4.79 11.59 -15.71
C THR A 328 5.21 12.58 -16.80
N TYR A 329 6.50 12.94 -16.89
CA TYR A 329 7.03 13.73 -18.01
C TYR A 329 6.78 13.04 -19.36
N LYS A 330 6.97 11.72 -19.45
CA LYS A 330 6.74 10.92 -20.66
C LYS A 330 5.27 10.94 -21.08
N ASN A 331 4.34 10.74 -20.14
CA ASN A 331 2.91 10.69 -20.41
C ASN A 331 2.36 12.05 -20.86
N LEU A 332 2.92 13.15 -20.36
CA LEU A 332 2.56 14.50 -20.78
C LEU A 332 3.30 14.96 -22.05
N ASN A 333 4.06 14.09 -22.71
CA ASN A 333 4.93 14.41 -23.85
C ASN A 333 5.95 15.53 -23.58
N LYS A 334 6.40 15.66 -22.33
CA LYS A 334 7.34 16.71 -21.86
C LYS A 334 8.72 16.17 -21.51
N ARG A 335 9.18 15.10 -22.16
CA ARG A 335 10.44 14.39 -21.83
C ARG A 335 11.66 15.32 -21.72
N ASN A 336 11.77 16.31 -22.61
CA ASN A 336 12.90 17.24 -22.65
C ASN A 336 12.97 18.18 -21.44
N PHE A 337 11.84 18.44 -20.80
CA PHE A 337 11.75 19.30 -19.61
C PHE A 337 12.21 18.58 -18.32
N ALA A 338 12.58 17.30 -18.38
CA ALA A 338 13.09 16.58 -17.22
C ALA A 338 14.60 16.80 -16.97
N LEU A 339 15.36 17.29 -17.95
CA LEU A 339 16.81 17.46 -17.83
C LEU A 339 17.24 18.41 -16.69
N PRO A 340 16.58 19.57 -16.45
CA PRO A 340 16.92 20.44 -15.33
C PRO A 340 16.69 19.77 -13.97
N LEU A 341 15.57 19.04 -13.82
CA LEU A 341 15.30 18.23 -12.64
C LEU A 341 16.40 17.20 -12.41
N LEU A 342 16.78 16.43 -13.42
CA LEU A 342 17.81 15.38 -13.29
C LEU A 342 19.17 15.98 -12.92
N LYS A 343 19.55 17.12 -13.51
CA LYS A 343 20.77 17.85 -13.11
C LYS A 343 20.73 18.20 -11.62
N ARG A 344 19.58 18.65 -11.12
CA ARG A 344 19.40 18.98 -9.71
C ARG A 344 19.42 17.75 -8.81
N VAL A 345 18.82 16.64 -9.25
CA VAL A 345 18.91 15.33 -8.58
C VAL A 345 20.38 14.91 -8.42
N HIS A 346 21.19 14.99 -9.47
CA HIS A 346 22.61 14.60 -9.39
C HIS A 346 23.43 15.46 -8.42
N ASN A 347 23.04 16.73 -8.23
CA ASN A 347 23.73 17.65 -7.34
C ASN A 347 23.29 17.51 -5.87
N GLU A 348 22.00 17.33 -5.63
CA GLU A 348 21.43 17.32 -4.27
C GLU A 348 21.27 15.90 -3.69
N GLU A 349 21.12 14.89 -4.55
CA GLU A 349 20.86 13.49 -4.20
C GLU A 349 21.72 12.55 -5.09
N PRO A 350 23.05 12.60 -4.96
CA PRO A 350 23.95 11.80 -5.80
C PRO A 350 23.78 10.29 -5.52
N GLY A 351 24.11 9.48 -6.52
CA GLY A 351 24.09 8.01 -6.41
C GLY A 351 22.77 7.35 -6.82
N ILE A 352 21.77 8.12 -7.29
CA ILE A 352 20.57 7.56 -7.91
C ILE A 352 20.93 7.09 -9.32
N HIS A 353 21.07 5.78 -9.50
CA HIS A 353 21.47 5.16 -10.76
C HIS A 353 20.49 5.50 -11.90
N ASN A 354 19.17 5.38 -11.66
CA ASN A 354 18.20 5.54 -12.74
C ASN A 354 18.12 6.97 -13.27
N SER A 355 18.49 7.99 -12.48
CA SER A 355 18.47 9.38 -12.95
C SER A 355 19.47 9.62 -14.09
N TYR A 356 20.66 9.02 -14.00
CA TYR A 356 21.67 9.07 -15.06
C TYR A 356 21.23 8.28 -16.31
N LYS A 357 20.63 7.11 -16.12
CA LYS A 357 20.05 6.33 -17.22
C LYS A 357 18.99 7.14 -17.96
N ILE A 358 18.03 7.72 -17.23
CA ILE A 358 16.97 8.55 -17.80
C ILE A 358 17.56 9.76 -18.53
N GLN A 359 18.59 10.40 -17.96
CA GLN A 359 19.27 11.51 -18.62
C GLN A 359 19.88 11.06 -19.95
N GLY A 360 20.57 9.92 -19.98
CA GLY A 360 21.13 9.33 -21.20
C GLY A 360 20.06 9.03 -22.24
N ASP A 361 18.92 8.46 -21.82
CA ASP A 361 17.79 8.16 -22.69
C ASP A 361 17.21 9.41 -23.35
N ILE A 362 17.01 10.50 -22.57
CA ILE A 362 16.52 11.77 -23.12
C ILE A 362 17.52 12.34 -24.13
N LEU A 363 18.80 12.39 -23.76
CA LEU A 363 19.86 12.94 -24.61
C LEU A 363 20.03 12.15 -25.90
N SER A 364 19.99 10.82 -25.84
CA SER A 364 20.18 9.94 -27.01
C SER A 364 18.94 9.89 -27.89
N LYS A 365 17.76 9.60 -27.32
CA LYS A 365 16.54 9.26 -28.07
C LYS A 365 15.70 10.48 -28.43
N VAL A 366 15.80 11.58 -27.67
CA VAL A 366 15.00 12.79 -27.92
C VAL A 366 15.84 13.92 -28.49
N ASN A 367 16.99 14.24 -27.89
CA ASN A 367 17.83 15.35 -28.34
C ASN A 367 18.87 14.95 -29.40
N ARG A 368 19.13 13.65 -29.59
CA ARG A 368 20.21 13.13 -30.46
C ARG A 368 21.62 13.66 -30.09
N GLU A 369 21.82 13.99 -28.82
CA GLU A 369 23.09 14.47 -28.25
C GLU A 369 23.94 13.30 -27.73
N TYR A 370 24.39 12.43 -28.64
CA TYR A 370 25.01 11.14 -28.29
C TYR A 370 26.28 11.28 -27.44
N HIS A 371 27.10 12.31 -27.63
CA HIS A 371 28.28 12.56 -26.79
C HIS A 371 27.92 12.79 -25.31
N LYS A 372 26.83 13.52 -25.05
CA LYS A 372 26.36 13.76 -23.67
C LYS A 372 25.66 12.52 -23.13
N ALA A 373 24.93 11.78 -23.97
CA ALA A 373 24.30 10.53 -23.59
C ALA A 373 25.34 9.48 -23.12
N ILE A 374 26.46 9.35 -23.84
CA ILE A 374 27.57 8.47 -23.43
C ILE A 374 28.05 8.80 -22.02
N LYS A 375 28.28 10.09 -21.70
CA LYS A 375 28.70 10.50 -20.36
C LYS A 375 27.66 10.11 -19.30
N ALA A 376 26.38 10.30 -19.58
CA ALA A 376 25.30 9.94 -18.67
C ALA A 376 25.22 8.41 -18.46
N TYR A 377 25.30 7.61 -19.52
CA TYR A 377 25.31 6.14 -19.40
C TYR A 377 26.54 5.62 -18.67
N LEU A 378 27.73 6.20 -18.90
CA LEU A 378 28.93 5.85 -18.14
C LEU A 378 28.78 6.16 -16.65
N ASN A 379 28.19 7.31 -16.29
CA ASN A 379 27.88 7.62 -14.88
C ASN A 379 26.87 6.63 -14.29
N ALA A 380 25.87 6.20 -15.05
CA ALA A 380 24.94 5.16 -14.60
C ALA A 380 25.68 3.81 -14.39
N LEU A 381 26.58 3.44 -15.29
CA LEU A 381 27.38 2.20 -15.18
C LEU A 381 28.33 2.22 -13.98
N LEU A 382 28.87 3.37 -13.58
CA LEU A 382 29.66 3.48 -12.36
C LEU A 382 28.86 3.05 -11.12
N LEU A 383 27.54 3.28 -11.12
CA LEU A 383 26.63 2.94 -10.02
C LEU A 383 26.05 1.52 -10.17
N ASN A 384 25.87 1.02 -11.40
CA ASN A 384 25.39 -0.33 -11.67
C ASN A 384 26.08 -0.94 -12.90
N GLN A 385 27.16 -1.66 -12.64
CA GLN A 385 28.00 -2.26 -13.67
C GLN A 385 27.41 -3.52 -14.31
N LYS A 386 26.34 -4.10 -13.74
CA LYS A 386 25.76 -5.37 -14.23
C LYS A 386 24.45 -5.16 -14.98
N ASN A 387 24.26 -3.98 -15.58
CA ASN A 387 23.04 -3.64 -16.30
C ASN A 387 23.23 -3.76 -17.82
N PRO A 388 22.78 -4.87 -18.46
CA PRO A 388 22.95 -5.06 -19.91
C PRO A 388 22.25 -3.96 -20.73
N SER A 389 21.15 -3.38 -20.22
CA SER A 389 20.45 -2.30 -20.93
C SER A 389 21.31 -1.05 -21.08
N LEU A 390 22.14 -0.72 -20.08
CA LEU A 390 23.04 0.44 -20.14
C LEU A 390 24.15 0.25 -21.18
N TYR A 391 24.75 -0.95 -21.22
CA TYR A 391 25.77 -1.26 -22.24
C TYR A 391 25.20 -1.22 -23.65
N LYS A 392 23.98 -1.72 -23.85
CA LYS A 392 23.27 -1.62 -25.13
C LYS A 392 23.02 -0.16 -25.54
N ASP A 393 22.48 0.67 -24.64
CA ASP A 393 22.17 2.08 -24.94
C ASP A 393 23.46 2.92 -25.13
N LEU A 394 24.53 2.59 -24.41
CA LEU A 394 25.87 3.15 -24.58
C LEU A 394 26.46 2.77 -25.95
N ALA A 395 26.40 1.49 -26.31
CA ALA A 395 26.86 0.97 -27.59
C ALA A 395 26.15 1.63 -28.76
N PHE A 396 24.82 1.76 -28.67
CA PHE A 396 24.02 2.47 -29.68
C PHE A 396 24.47 3.93 -29.85
N SER A 397 24.79 4.60 -28.74
CA SER A 397 25.26 5.99 -28.77
C SER A 397 26.66 6.10 -29.39
N TYR A 398 27.55 5.13 -29.16
CA TYR A 398 28.84 5.04 -29.88
C TYR A 398 28.66 4.79 -31.38
N TYR A 399 27.74 3.88 -31.74
CA TYR A 399 27.41 3.58 -33.13
C TYR A 399 26.90 4.82 -33.88
N LYS A 400 26.02 5.63 -33.26
CA LYS A 400 25.55 6.89 -33.85
C LYS A 400 26.63 7.97 -34.01
N LEU A 401 27.78 7.80 -33.36
CA LEU A 401 28.97 8.63 -33.55
C LEU A 401 30.04 7.96 -34.41
N SER A 402 29.69 6.87 -35.11
CA SER A 402 30.59 6.05 -35.92
C SER A 402 31.81 5.48 -35.16
N GLN A 403 31.73 5.40 -33.83
CA GLN A 403 32.76 4.79 -32.99
C GLN A 403 32.55 3.27 -32.89
N PHE A 404 32.58 2.60 -34.05
CA PHE A 404 32.17 1.20 -34.23
C PHE A 404 32.87 0.22 -33.30
N ARG A 405 34.20 0.28 -33.18
CA ARG A 405 34.95 -0.64 -32.29
C ARG A 405 34.57 -0.49 -30.81
N LYS A 406 34.26 0.72 -30.33
CA LYS A 406 33.77 0.93 -28.94
C LYS A 406 32.34 0.46 -28.76
N SER A 407 31.52 0.61 -29.81
CA SER A 407 30.16 0.10 -29.85
C SER A 407 30.14 -1.43 -29.73
N LEU A 408 30.94 -2.14 -30.55
CA LEU A 408 31.09 -3.60 -30.49
C LEU A 408 31.50 -4.07 -29.10
N LYS A 409 32.57 -3.51 -28.51
CA LYS A 409 32.99 -3.84 -27.13
C LYS A 409 31.87 -3.68 -26.11
N SER A 410 31.07 -2.63 -26.24
CA SER A 410 29.94 -2.39 -25.32
C SER A 410 28.81 -3.40 -25.55
N TYR A 411 28.53 -3.77 -26.80
CA TYR A 411 27.57 -4.83 -27.11
C TYR A 411 28.05 -6.23 -26.67
N ASP A 412 29.35 -6.51 -26.73
CA ASP A 412 29.93 -7.76 -26.24
C ASP A 412 29.66 -7.92 -24.74
N ILE A 413 29.93 -6.89 -23.94
CA ILE A 413 29.62 -6.88 -22.50
C ILE A 413 28.10 -7.04 -22.28
N ALA A 414 27.26 -6.40 -23.10
CA ALA A 414 25.81 -6.57 -22.99
C ALA A 414 25.38 -8.03 -23.24
N LEU A 415 26.01 -8.74 -24.19
CA LEU A 415 25.75 -10.16 -24.48
C LEU A 415 26.36 -11.10 -23.44
N GLU A 416 27.49 -10.75 -22.83
CA GLU A 416 28.03 -11.50 -21.69
C GLU A 416 27.06 -11.48 -20.50
N LEU A 417 26.39 -10.35 -20.27
CA LEU A 417 25.38 -10.19 -19.22
C LEU A 417 24.01 -10.75 -19.63
N GLU A 418 23.65 -10.72 -20.92
CA GLU A 418 22.38 -11.21 -21.47
C GLU A 418 22.61 -11.90 -22.82
N SER A 419 22.90 -13.20 -22.79
CA SER A 419 23.42 -13.98 -23.93
C SER A 419 22.46 -14.17 -25.11
N LYS A 420 21.22 -13.71 -25.03
CA LYS A 420 20.17 -13.91 -26.05
C LYS A 420 19.40 -12.64 -26.39
N ASN A 421 20.11 -11.57 -26.72
CA ASN A 421 19.49 -10.30 -27.12
C ASN A 421 19.54 -10.08 -28.64
N SER A 422 18.43 -10.38 -29.33
CA SER A 422 18.32 -10.29 -30.81
C SER A 422 18.63 -8.88 -31.34
N ILE A 423 18.24 -7.83 -30.61
CA ILE A 423 18.50 -6.43 -30.97
C ILE A 423 20.00 -6.12 -30.89
N VAL A 424 20.70 -6.63 -29.89
CA VAL A 424 22.15 -6.44 -29.75
C VAL A 424 22.90 -7.15 -30.87
N LEU A 425 22.56 -8.41 -31.16
CA LEU A 425 23.15 -9.18 -32.26
C LEU A 425 22.89 -8.49 -33.62
N TYR A 426 21.67 -8.02 -33.85
CA TYR A 426 21.32 -7.25 -35.05
C TYR A 426 22.18 -5.99 -35.19
N ASN A 427 22.33 -5.21 -34.11
CA ASN A 427 23.13 -3.99 -34.16
C ASN A 427 24.63 -4.30 -34.36
N LYS A 428 25.15 -5.41 -33.83
CA LYS A 428 26.50 -5.89 -34.15
C LYS A 428 26.63 -6.22 -35.64
N ALA A 429 25.65 -6.92 -36.23
CA ALA A 429 25.66 -7.23 -37.65
C ALA A 429 25.71 -5.97 -38.53
N CYS A 430 24.91 -4.96 -38.19
CA CYS A 430 24.95 -3.65 -38.85
C CYS A 430 26.36 -3.04 -38.79
N ILE A 431 26.99 -3.04 -37.61
CA ILE A 431 28.32 -2.46 -37.42
C ILE A 431 29.39 -3.23 -38.21
N HIS A 432 29.37 -4.56 -38.19
CA HIS A 432 30.31 -5.38 -38.97
C HIS A 432 30.15 -5.15 -40.47
N SER A 433 28.91 -5.00 -40.97
CA SER A 433 28.67 -4.60 -42.36
C SER A 433 29.31 -3.26 -42.68
N LEU A 434 29.11 -2.24 -41.85
CA LEU A 434 29.72 -0.91 -42.02
C LEU A 434 31.26 -0.92 -41.96
N LEU A 435 31.85 -1.89 -41.27
CA LEU A 435 33.30 -2.11 -41.22
C LEU A 435 33.84 -2.93 -42.42
N GLY A 436 32.95 -3.47 -43.28
CA GLY A 436 33.33 -4.37 -44.37
C GLY A 436 33.60 -5.82 -43.91
N GLU A 437 33.33 -6.13 -42.64
CA GLU A 437 33.51 -7.44 -42.01
C GLU A 437 32.29 -8.33 -42.34
N LYS A 438 32.25 -8.80 -43.60
CA LYS A 438 31.08 -9.47 -44.18
C LYS A 438 30.70 -10.76 -43.45
N GLU A 439 31.67 -11.62 -43.14
CA GLU A 439 31.40 -12.94 -42.55
C GLU A 439 30.78 -12.80 -41.15
N GLU A 440 31.35 -11.91 -40.34
CA GLU A 440 30.85 -11.58 -39.01
C GLU A 440 29.48 -10.93 -39.07
N SER A 441 29.25 -10.03 -40.05
CA SER A 441 27.95 -9.42 -40.25
C SER A 441 26.86 -10.45 -40.54
N LEU A 442 27.12 -11.38 -41.46
CA LEU A 442 26.19 -12.46 -41.81
C LEU A 442 25.94 -13.39 -40.62
N PHE A 443 26.99 -13.77 -39.88
CA PHE A 443 26.89 -14.61 -38.70
C PHE A 443 25.98 -13.98 -37.62
N PHE A 444 26.25 -12.74 -37.23
CA PHE A 444 25.44 -12.09 -36.20
C PHE A 444 24.02 -11.79 -36.69
N LEU A 445 23.83 -11.55 -37.99
CA LEU A 445 22.50 -11.36 -38.56
C LEU A 445 21.70 -12.66 -38.56
N SER A 446 22.30 -13.81 -38.87
CA SER A 446 21.63 -15.12 -38.76
C SER A 446 21.25 -15.43 -37.32
N GLU A 447 22.15 -15.18 -36.36
CA GLU A 447 21.86 -15.40 -34.95
C GLU A 447 20.72 -14.50 -34.48
N ALA A 448 20.73 -13.22 -34.84
CA ALA A 448 19.66 -12.28 -34.50
C ALA A 448 18.30 -12.73 -35.06
N ILE A 449 18.25 -13.14 -36.33
CA ILE A 449 17.02 -13.60 -37.00
C ILE A 449 16.52 -14.93 -36.44
N SER A 450 17.42 -15.81 -36.01
CA SER A 450 17.03 -17.06 -35.35
C SER A 450 16.27 -16.82 -34.04
N LEU A 451 16.58 -15.72 -33.34
CA LEU A 451 15.90 -15.29 -32.12
C LEU A 451 14.64 -14.46 -32.41
N ASP A 452 14.64 -13.67 -33.49
CA ASP A 452 13.50 -12.84 -33.91
C ASP A 452 13.44 -12.72 -35.44
N ASP A 453 12.56 -13.53 -36.05
CA ASP A 453 12.40 -13.61 -37.52
C ASP A 453 11.95 -12.27 -38.14
N GLN A 454 11.33 -11.37 -37.36
CA GLN A 454 10.88 -10.06 -37.84
C GLN A 454 12.05 -9.14 -38.23
N LEU A 455 13.25 -9.42 -37.70
CA LEU A 455 14.46 -8.67 -38.04
C LEU A 455 14.85 -8.80 -39.52
N ARG A 456 14.36 -9.81 -40.25
CA ARG A 456 14.49 -9.89 -41.71
C ARG A 456 13.91 -8.66 -42.40
N PHE A 457 12.70 -8.26 -42.04
CA PHE A 457 12.01 -7.09 -42.62
C PHE A 457 12.74 -5.79 -42.29
N LYS A 458 13.33 -5.71 -41.09
CA LYS A 458 14.15 -4.57 -40.68
C LYS A 458 15.43 -4.50 -41.52
N ALA A 459 16.13 -5.62 -41.68
CA ALA A 459 17.38 -5.70 -42.45
C ALA A 459 17.20 -5.39 -43.94
N GLN A 460 16.06 -5.72 -44.55
CA GLN A 460 15.75 -5.37 -45.96
C GLN A 460 15.88 -3.87 -46.24
N ASN A 461 15.44 -3.06 -45.29
CA ASN A 461 15.35 -1.61 -45.41
C ASN A 461 16.50 -0.88 -44.71
N GLU A 462 17.36 -1.59 -43.99
CA GLU A 462 18.46 -1.01 -43.24
C GLU A 462 19.62 -0.62 -44.17
N SER A 463 20.10 0.61 -44.01
CA SER A 463 21.15 1.20 -44.85
C SER A 463 22.55 0.72 -44.47
N ASP A 464 22.73 0.28 -43.22
CA ASP A 464 24.00 -0.24 -42.71
C ASP A 464 24.47 -1.48 -43.48
N PHE A 465 23.54 -2.24 -44.09
CA PHE A 465 23.84 -3.42 -44.91
C PHE A 465 24.25 -3.09 -46.36
N SER A 466 24.37 -1.82 -46.73
CA SER A 466 24.66 -1.40 -48.12
C SER A 466 25.86 -2.11 -48.76
N LEU A 467 26.91 -2.40 -47.99
CA LEU A 467 28.11 -3.09 -48.46
C LEU A 467 27.89 -4.57 -48.77
N ILE A 468 26.92 -5.22 -48.13
CA ILE A 468 26.63 -6.65 -48.29
C ILE A 468 25.26 -6.94 -48.92
N LYS A 469 24.47 -5.92 -49.24
CA LYS A 469 23.06 -6.04 -49.68
C LYS A 469 22.86 -6.87 -50.95
N LYS A 470 23.87 -6.90 -51.83
CA LYS A 470 23.85 -7.67 -53.09
C LYS A 470 24.43 -9.08 -52.94
N ASP A 471 24.96 -9.41 -51.77
CA ASP A 471 25.58 -10.70 -51.52
C ASP A 471 24.53 -11.83 -51.52
N LYS A 472 24.87 -12.97 -52.13
CA LYS A 472 23.96 -14.12 -52.22
C LYS A 472 23.59 -14.66 -50.84
N SER A 473 24.54 -14.74 -49.91
CA SER A 473 24.27 -15.25 -48.56
C SER A 473 23.37 -14.30 -47.79
N PHE A 474 23.57 -12.98 -47.94
CA PHE A 474 22.66 -11.98 -47.39
C PHE A 474 21.24 -12.12 -47.96
N LEU A 475 21.10 -12.22 -49.28
CA LEU A 475 19.79 -12.37 -49.93
C LEU A 475 19.06 -13.64 -49.48
N ASN A 476 19.75 -14.78 -49.41
CA ASN A 476 19.18 -16.04 -48.92
C ASN A 476 18.71 -15.91 -47.46
N LEU A 477 19.54 -15.29 -46.63
CA LEU A 477 19.27 -15.05 -45.22
C LEU A 477 18.13 -14.07 -44.98
N ILE A 478 17.79 -13.22 -45.95
CA ILE A 478 16.70 -12.25 -45.83
C ILE A 478 15.40 -12.74 -46.48
N TYR A 479 15.46 -13.37 -47.66
CA TYR A 479 14.28 -13.68 -48.48
C TYR A 479 13.80 -15.14 -48.41
N LYS A 480 14.48 -16.04 -47.66
CA LYS A 480 14.18 -17.50 -47.63
C LYS A 480 14.02 -18.04 -49.05
N THR A 481 15.11 -18.07 -49.80
CA THR A 481 15.17 -18.80 -51.06
C THR A 481 15.16 -20.30 -50.74
N TYR A 482 14.02 -20.95 -51.04
CA TYR A 482 13.85 -22.41 -50.95
C TYR A 482 14.54 -23.11 -52.13
#